data_AF-A0A8I0ALA3-F1
#
_entry.id   AF-A0A8I0ALA3-F1
#
_cell.length_a   1.000
_cell.length_b   1.000
_cell.length_c   1.000
_cell.angle_alpha   90.00
_cell.angle_beta   90.00
_cell.angle_gamma   90.00
#
_symmetry.space_group_name_H-M   'P 1'
#
loop_
_entity.id
_entity.type
_entity.pdbx_description
1 polymer ?
#
loop_
_entity_poly.entity_id
_entity_poly.type
_entity_poly.pdbx_seq_one_letter_code
_entity_poly.pdbx_strand_id
1 'polypeptide(L)'
;MHLIKDENGNLVQHGHEHTHEHTHADGVSHTHAHTHEESEGHDHTHTDEQNCGTGCGSCQGGDCKNETVALLTYMLQHNEHHAAELDQMADNLAKMGMDAAAKTIKESVSDFQKGNMRLGLALTLVKEEMK
;
A
#
# COMPACT_ATOMS: atom_id res chain seq x y z
N MET A 1 -21.01 9.93 5.20
CA MET A 1 -21.54 9.20 4.04
C MET A 1 -22.81 9.86 3.55
N HIS A 2 -22.80 10.49 2.37
CA HIS A 2 -24.03 10.85 1.65
C HIS A 2 -24.37 9.69 0.70
N LEU A 3 -25.52 9.05 0.89
CA LEU A 3 -25.95 7.93 0.05
C LEU A 3 -26.68 8.49 -1.17
N ILE A 4 -26.03 8.45 -2.33
CA ILE A 4 -26.62 8.86 -3.61
C ILE A 4 -27.06 7.59 -4.36
N LYS A 5 -28.30 7.60 -4.84
CA LYS A 5 -28.90 6.50 -5.60
C LYS A 5 -29.09 6.94 -7.05
N ASP A 6 -28.90 6.04 -7.99
CA ASP A 6 -29.28 6.29 -9.38
C ASP A 6 -30.80 6.28 -9.59
N GLU A 7 -31.21 6.59 -10.81
CA GLU A 7 -32.62 6.62 -11.25
C GLU A 7 -33.33 5.26 -11.12
N ASN A 8 -32.58 4.18 -10.91
CA ASN A 8 -33.08 2.81 -10.71
C ASN A 8 -33.02 2.36 -9.23
N GLY A 9 -32.59 3.24 -8.32
CA GLY A 9 -32.50 2.97 -6.89
C GLY A 9 -31.27 2.18 -6.45
N ASN A 10 -30.30 1.94 -7.35
CA ASN A 10 -29.05 1.29 -7.02
C ASN A 10 -28.08 2.27 -6.36
N LEU A 11 -27.30 1.77 -5.41
CA LEU A 11 -26.26 2.53 -4.74
C LEU A 11 -25.10 2.73 -5.72
N VAL A 12 -24.86 3.98 -6.10
CA VAL A 12 -23.68 4.32 -6.91
C VAL A 12 -22.55 4.68 -5.96
N GLN A 13 -21.52 3.83 -5.94
CA GLN A 13 -20.23 4.16 -5.34
C GLN A 13 -19.63 5.29 -6.17
N HIS A 14 -19.44 6.47 -5.57
CA HIS A 14 -18.65 7.53 -6.18
C HIS A 14 -17.38 7.70 -5.35
N GLY A 15 -16.23 7.58 -6.01
CA GLY A 15 -14.94 7.85 -5.39
C GLY A 15 -14.88 9.30 -4.95
N HIS A 16 -14.74 9.53 -3.65
CA HIS A 16 -14.56 10.87 -3.12
C HIS A 16 -13.08 11.26 -3.22
N GLU A 17 -12.80 12.18 -4.16
CA GLU A 17 -11.58 12.95 -4.14
C GLU A 17 -11.52 13.72 -2.81
N HIS A 18 -10.50 13.44 -2.01
CA HIS A 18 -10.26 14.14 -0.77
C HIS A 18 -8.80 14.54 -0.70
N THR A 19 -8.58 15.72 -0.13
CA THR A 19 -7.25 16.31 0.03
C THR A 19 -6.82 16.17 1.48
N HIS A 20 -5.64 15.62 1.72
CA HIS A 20 -5.03 15.64 3.06
C HIS A 20 -4.10 16.83 3.18
N GLU A 21 -4.20 17.54 4.31
CA GLU A 21 -3.30 18.64 4.64
C GLU A 21 -2.12 18.08 5.44
N HIS A 22 -0.91 18.31 4.95
CA HIS A 22 0.32 17.88 5.62
C HIS A 22 1.17 19.11 5.93
N THR A 23 1.55 19.25 7.20
CA THR A 23 2.40 20.33 7.69
C THR A 23 3.77 19.77 8.05
N HIS A 24 4.81 20.30 7.40
CA HIS A 24 6.19 19.93 7.70
C HIS A 24 6.70 20.60 8.98
N ALA A 25 7.80 20.09 9.52
CA ALA A 25 8.41 20.60 10.77
C ALA A 25 8.90 22.06 10.66
N ASP A 26 9.02 22.60 9.45
CA ASP A 26 9.32 23.99 9.13
C ASP A 26 8.06 24.90 9.06
N GLY A 27 6.88 24.34 9.32
CA GLY A 27 5.59 25.05 9.34
C GLY A 27 4.96 25.23 7.95
N VAL A 28 5.52 24.62 6.91
CA VAL A 28 4.96 24.70 5.55
C VAL A 28 3.92 23.60 5.38
N SER A 29 2.67 24.02 5.12
CA SER A 29 1.54 23.12 4.84
C SER A 29 1.21 23.09 3.36
N HIS A 30 0.91 21.91 2.83
CA HIS A 30 0.35 21.76 1.50
C HIS A 30 -0.64 20.59 1.43
N THR A 31 -1.41 20.57 0.34
CA THR A 31 -2.45 19.56 0.08
C THR A 31 -2.14 18.80 -1.20
N HIS A 32 -2.42 17.49 -1.22
CA HIS A 32 -2.41 16.67 -2.43
C HIS A 32 -3.80 16.07 -2.66
N ALA A 33 -4.26 16.11 -3.91
CA ALA A 33 -5.44 15.38 -4.35
C ALA A 33 -5.01 14.00 -4.85
N HIS A 34 -5.68 12.94 -4.39
CA HIS A 34 -5.51 11.62 -4.97
C HIS A 34 -6.87 10.99 -5.24
N THR A 35 -6.91 10.18 -6.28
CA THR A 35 -8.07 9.41 -6.71
C THR A 35 -7.77 7.95 -6.42
N HIS A 36 -8.61 7.31 -5.61
CA HIS A 36 -8.58 5.85 -5.49
C HIS A 36 -9.24 5.27 -6.74
N GLU A 37 -8.44 4.75 -7.67
CA GLU A 37 -8.95 3.73 -8.58
C GLU A 37 -9.33 2.52 -7.73
N GLU A 38 -10.48 1.92 -8.02
CA GLU A 38 -11.12 0.85 -7.26
C GLU A 38 -10.31 -0.46 -7.32
N SER A 39 -9.13 -0.47 -6.70
CA SER A 39 -8.57 -1.68 -6.11
C SER A 39 -9.32 -1.83 -4.80
N GLU A 40 -10.24 -2.80 -4.75
CA GLU A 40 -11.09 -3.15 -3.61
C GLU A 40 -10.46 -2.73 -2.27
N GLY A 41 -10.90 -1.55 -1.80
CA GLY A 41 -10.48 -0.99 -0.53
C GLY A 41 -11.10 -1.82 0.57
N HIS A 42 -10.42 -2.89 0.96
CA HIS A 42 -10.67 -3.50 2.25
C HIS A 42 -10.16 -2.55 3.33
N ASP A 43 -11.06 -1.69 3.80
CA ASP A 43 -10.95 -0.99 5.08
C ASP A 43 -10.86 -2.06 6.18
N HIS A 44 -9.64 -2.32 6.65
CA HIS A 44 -9.45 -3.02 7.92
C HIS A 44 -9.28 -1.95 8.99
N THR A 45 -10.42 -1.44 9.45
CA THR A 45 -10.50 -0.80 10.75
C THR A 45 -10.09 -1.83 11.80
N HIS A 46 -8.85 -1.73 12.28
CA HIS A 46 -8.44 -2.40 13.50
C HIS A 46 -9.17 -1.70 14.65
N THR A 47 -10.39 -2.13 14.95
CA THR A 47 -10.96 -1.89 16.28
C THR A 47 -9.95 -2.48 17.27
N ASP A 48 -9.47 -1.64 18.19
CA ASP A 48 -8.43 -1.87 19.21
C ASP A 48 -8.68 -3.06 20.18
N GLU A 49 -9.57 -3.99 19.81
CA GLU A 49 -9.92 -5.19 20.57
C GLU A 49 -9.33 -6.48 19.99
N GLN A 50 -8.52 -6.38 18.92
CA GLN A 50 -7.72 -7.49 18.41
C GLN A 50 -6.24 -7.12 18.37
N ASN A 51 -5.76 -6.73 19.55
CA ASN A 51 -4.34 -6.69 19.86
C ASN A 51 -3.77 -8.11 19.70
N CYS A 52 -3.15 -8.42 18.56
CA CYS A 52 -2.37 -9.64 18.36
C CYS A 52 -1.00 -9.56 19.06
N GLY A 53 -0.96 -8.91 20.22
CA GLY A 53 0.09 -8.96 21.21
C GLY A 53 -0.43 -9.69 22.43
N THR A 54 0.22 -10.81 22.76
CA THR A 54 0.03 -11.65 23.96
C THR A 54 -0.86 -12.89 23.75
N GLY A 55 -0.21 -14.01 23.41
CA GLY A 55 -0.74 -15.35 23.65
C GLY A 55 -1.54 -15.95 22.49
N CYS A 56 -0.83 -16.67 21.61
CA CYS A 56 -1.41 -17.62 20.66
C CYS A 56 -2.10 -18.76 21.42
N GLY A 57 -3.34 -18.53 21.88
CA GLY A 57 -4.14 -19.49 22.66
C GLY A 57 -5.52 -19.82 22.06
N SER A 58 -5.99 -19.08 21.05
CA SER A 58 -7.31 -19.29 20.45
C SER A 58 -7.32 -19.39 18.91
N CYS A 59 -6.15 -19.39 18.26
CA CYS A 59 -6.09 -19.52 16.81
C CYS A 59 -6.55 -20.92 16.40
N GLN A 60 -7.73 -21.00 15.79
CA GLN A 60 -8.34 -22.24 15.32
C GLN A 60 -7.60 -22.72 14.06
N GLY A 61 -6.44 -23.38 14.27
CA GLY A 61 -5.85 -24.38 13.38
C GLY A 61 -5.39 -24.00 11.96
N GLY A 62 -5.61 -22.79 11.45
CA GLY A 62 -5.24 -22.44 10.06
C GLY A 62 -5.19 -20.94 9.73
N ASP A 63 -5.93 -20.11 10.46
CA ASP A 63 -6.14 -18.70 10.08
C ASP A 63 -4.87 -17.84 10.14
N CYS A 64 -4.02 -18.04 11.17
CA CYS A 64 -2.80 -17.25 11.35
C CYS A 64 -1.76 -17.47 10.22
N LYS A 65 -1.71 -18.67 9.63
CA LYS A 65 -0.81 -18.95 8.50
C LYS A 65 -1.31 -18.30 7.21
N ASN A 66 -2.62 -18.35 6.97
CA ASN A 66 -3.25 -17.70 5.81
C ASN A 66 -3.14 -16.18 5.90
N GLU A 67 -3.29 -15.62 7.10
CA GLU A 67 -3.07 -14.21 7.40
C GLU A 67 -1.62 -13.79 7.07
N THR A 68 -0.64 -14.61 7.46
CA THR A 68 0.78 -14.34 7.15
C THR A 68 1.04 -14.31 5.64
N VAL A 69 0.44 -15.24 4.87
CA VAL A 69 0.54 -15.26 3.41
C VAL A 69 -0.14 -14.05 2.78
N ALA A 70 -1.31 -13.65 3.27
CA ALA A 70 -2.04 -12.48 2.81
C ALA A 70 -1.20 -11.20 3.06
N LEU A 71 -0.63 -11.06 4.25
CA LEU A 71 0.20 -9.91 4.60
C LEU A 71 1.47 -9.84 3.75
N LEU A 72 2.19 -10.95 3.58
CA LEU A 72 3.37 -10.99 2.72
C LEU A 72 3.05 -10.67 1.25
N THR A 73 1.89 -11.13 0.77
CA THR A 73 1.41 -10.81 -0.59
C THR A 73 1.14 -9.32 -0.73
N TYR A 74 0.42 -8.73 0.23
CA TYR A 74 0.15 -7.30 0.26
C TYR A 74 1.43 -6.47 0.29
N MET A 75 2.37 -6.81 1.17
CA MET A 75 3.63 -6.05 1.32
C MET A 75 4.48 -6.11 0.06
N LEU A 76 4.50 -7.25 -0.65
CA LEU A 76 5.16 -7.38 -1.93
C LEU A 76 4.53 -6.45 -2.98
N GLN A 77 3.21 -6.53 -3.17
CA GLN A 77 2.49 -5.72 -4.15
C GLN A 77 2.62 -4.21 -3.85
N HIS A 78 2.52 -3.83 -2.57
CA HIS A 78 2.69 -2.46 -2.13
C HIS A 78 4.10 -1.93 -2.46
N ASN A 79 5.15 -2.71 -2.19
CA ASN A 79 6.51 -2.32 -2.53
C ASN A 79 6.74 -2.25 -4.05
N GLU A 80 6.09 -3.08 -4.85
CA GLU A 80 6.16 -3.00 -6.31
C GLU A 80 5.53 -1.71 -6.82
N HIS A 81 4.37 -1.34 -6.30
CA HIS A 81 3.72 -0.07 -6.64
C HIS A 81 4.56 1.14 -6.19
N HIS A 82 5.05 1.12 -4.96
CA HIS A 82 5.88 2.19 -4.42
C HIS A 82 7.17 2.38 -5.22
N ALA A 83 7.82 1.29 -5.67
CA ALA A 83 8.97 1.38 -6.55
C ALA A 83 8.63 2.03 -7.91
N ALA A 84 7.45 1.77 -8.47
CA ALA A 84 7.00 2.41 -9.71
C ALA A 84 6.72 3.91 -9.53
N GLU A 85 6.09 4.30 -8.43
CA GLU A 85 5.85 5.72 -8.10
C GLU A 85 7.16 6.49 -7.92
N LEU A 86 8.14 5.89 -7.23
CA LEU A 86 9.47 6.47 -7.08
C LEU A 86 10.19 6.60 -8.42
N ASP A 87 10.01 5.63 -9.33
CA ASP A 87 10.58 5.68 -10.67
C ASP A 87 10.02 6.86 -11.49
N GLN A 88 8.70 7.09 -11.40
CA GLN A 88 8.03 8.24 -12.01
C GLN A 88 8.49 9.57 -11.36
N MET A 89 8.68 9.60 -10.04
CA MET A 89 9.19 10.77 -9.34
C MET A 89 10.62 11.11 -9.79
N ALA A 90 11.47 10.10 -9.98
CA ALA A 90 12.81 10.30 -10.52
C ALA A 90 12.79 10.94 -11.92
N ASP A 91 11.87 10.52 -12.79
CA ASP A 91 11.70 11.12 -14.12
C ASP A 91 11.27 12.59 -14.05
N ASN A 92 10.42 12.94 -13.08
CA ASN A 92 10.01 14.33 -12.86
C ASN A 92 11.18 15.19 -12.36
N LEU A 93 11.99 14.67 -11.43
CA LEU A 93 13.19 15.36 -10.95
C LEU A 93 14.21 15.58 -12.07
N ALA A 94 14.39 14.60 -12.95
CA ALA A 94 15.26 14.75 -14.13
C ALA A 94 14.77 15.87 -15.05
N LYS A 95 13.45 15.95 -15.31
CA LYS A 95 12.86 17.06 -16.10
C LYS A 95 13.06 18.43 -15.46
N MET A 96 13.19 18.50 -14.14
CA MET A 96 13.48 19.72 -13.38
C MET A 96 14.99 20.05 -13.31
N GLY A 97 15.85 19.25 -13.95
CA GLY A 97 17.31 19.43 -13.94
C GLY A 97 17.98 18.96 -12.64
N MET A 98 17.28 18.17 -11.81
CA MET A 98 17.79 17.61 -10.56
C MET A 98 18.39 16.20 -10.76
N ASP A 99 19.32 16.07 -11.71
CA ASP A 99 19.82 14.77 -12.19
C ASP A 99 20.44 13.90 -11.09
N ALA A 100 21.14 14.51 -10.13
CA ALA A 100 21.76 13.77 -9.02
C ALA A 100 20.69 13.13 -8.10
N ALA A 101 19.60 13.85 -7.82
CA ALA A 101 18.50 13.35 -7.01
C ALA A 101 17.74 12.26 -7.77
N ALA A 102 17.40 12.50 -9.04
CA ALA A 102 16.76 11.52 -9.91
C ALA A 102 17.56 10.21 -9.96
N LYS A 103 18.87 10.29 -10.18
CA LYS A 103 19.76 9.11 -10.21
C LYS A 103 19.74 8.34 -8.89
N THR A 104 19.81 9.06 -7.76
CA THR A 104 19.78 8.44 -6.43
C THR A 104 18.47 7.67 -6.21
N ILE A 105 17.33 8.25 -6.64
CA ILE A 105 16.04 7.57 -6.55
C ILE A 105 16.00 6.35 -7.46
N LYS A 106 16.47 6.42 -8.72
CA LYS A 106 16.54 5.26 -9.62
C LYS A 106 17.40 4.12 -9.03
N GLU A 107 18.49 4.44 -8.33
CA GLU A 107 19.29 3.44 -7.61
C GLU A 107 18.48 2.79 -6.47
N SER A 108 17.75 3.59 -5.68
CA SER A 108 16.85 3.07 -4.65
C SER A 108 15.73 2.20 -5.22
N VAL A 109 15.13 2.56 -6.37
CA VAL A 109 14.13 1.75 -7.08
C VAL A 109 14.70 0.39 -7.45
N SER A 110 15.94 0.35 -7.96
CA SER A 110 16.62 -0.92 -8.26
C SER A 110 16.76 -1.80 -7.02
N ASP A 111 17.07 -1.22 -5.87
CA ASP A 111 17.20 -1.96 -4.62
C ASP A 111 15.85 -2.44 -4.07
N PHE A 112 14.78 -1.64 -4.21
CA PHE A 112 13.41 -2.09 -3.93
C PHE A 112 13.02 -3.28 -4.80
N GLN A 113 13.28 -3.23 -6.10
CA GLN A 113 12.99 -4.34 -7.02
C GLN A 113 13.76 -5.62 -6.62
N LYS A 114 15.02 -5.50 -6.20
CA LYS A 114 15.78 -6.63 -5.65
C LYS A 114 15.17 -7.17 -4.35
N GLY A 115 14.70 -6.28 -3.48
CA GLY A 115 13.95 -6.63 -2.28
C GLY A 115 12.68 -7.43 -2.63
N ASN A 116 11.92 -6.94 -3.59
CA ASN A 116 10.66 -7.55 -4.05
C ASN A 116 10.88 -8.95 -4.61
N MET A 117 11.95 -9.19 -5.38
CA MET A 117 12.30 -10.55 -5.82
C MET A 117 12.53 -11.51 -4.64
N ARG A 118 13.21 -11.04 -3.58
CA ARG A 118 13.43 -11.87 -2.37
C ARG A 118 12.15 -12.11 -1.60
N LEU A 119 11.28 -11.11 -1.50
CA LEU A 119 9.97 -11.24 -0.87
C LEU A 119 9.07 -12.21 -1.64
N GLY A 120 9.09 -12.17 -2.98
CA GLY A 120 8.37 -13.13 -3.83
C GLY A 120 8.86 -14.57 -3.65
N LEU A 121 10.17 -14.77 -3.51
CA LEU A 121 10.74 -16.08 -3.17
C LEU A 121 10.28 -16.53 -1.78
N ALA A 122 10.36 -15.65 -0.77
CA ALA A 122 9.91 -15.96 0.59
C ALA A 122 8.43 -16.33 0.62
N LEU A 123 7.57 -15.59 -0.09
CA LEU A 123 6.14 -15.88 -0.22
C LEU A 123 5.90 -17.26 -0.85
N THR A 124 6.70 -17.63 -1.85
CA THR A 124 6.62 -18.95 -2.50
C THR A 124 6.98 -20.06 -1.50
N LEU A 125 8.08 -19.90 -0.78
CA LEU A 125 8.52 -20.87 0.24
C LEU A 125 7.47 -21.05 1.34
N VAL A 126 6.89 -19.95 1.85
CA VAL A 126 5.82 -20.03 2.86
C VAL A 126 4.60 -20.81 2.32
N LYS A 127 4.20 -20.58 1.07
CA LYS A 127 3.09 -21.31 0.44
C LYS A 127 3.40 -22.80 0.24
N GLU A 128 4.65 -23.18 0.00
CA GLU A 128 5.07 -24.57 -0.13
C GLU A 128 5.03 -25.31 1.22
N GLU A 129 5.49 -24.68 2.31
CA GLU A 129 5.45 -25.22 3.67
C GLU A 129 4.02 -25.34 4.25
N MET A 130 3.04 -24.72 3.59
CA MET A 130 1.62 -24.74 3.98
C MET A 130 0.78 -25.77 3.23
N LYS A 131 1.35 -26.50 2.26
CA LYS A 131 0.71 -27.62 1.57
C LYS A 131 0.76 -28.89 2.41
#